data_AF-A0A4U2D942-F1
#
_entry.id   AF-A0A4U2D942-F1
#
_cell.length_a   1.000
_cell.length_b   1.000
_cell.length_c   1.000
_cell.angle_alpha   90.00
_cell.angle_beta   90.00
_cell.angle_gamma   90.00
#
_symmetry.space_group_name_H-M   'P 1'
#
loop_
_entity.id
_entity.type
_entity.pdbx_description
1 polymer ?
#
loop_
_entity_poly.entity_id
_entity_poly.type
_entity_poly.pdbx_seq_one_letter_code
_entity_poly.pdbx_strand_id
1 'polypeptide(L)'
;IELPEDVHNTLNERTNATWPTTWFVPRLTGQGAFKSVYDVMANWGANHCVITSGHVGGDLISLAAMLRIPVSMHNVDSQDIFRPHTWSAFGQDVEGQDYRACQN
;
A
#
# COMPACT_ATOMS: atom_id res chain seq x y z
N ILE A 1 2.66 -2.20 -15.53
CA ILE A 1 3.02 -1.41 -16.73
C ILE A 1 3.54 -2.33 -17.82
N GLU A 2 3.47 -1.91 -19.07
CA GLU A 2 4.09 -2.63 -20.19
C GLU A 2 5.40 -1.93 -20.53
N LEU A 3 6.50 -2.70 -20.58
CA LEU A 3 7.81 -2.21 -20.98
C LEU A 3 8.03 -2.56 -22.45
N PRO A 4 8.83 -1.76 -23.19
CA PRO A 4 9.39 -2.21 -24.46
C PRO A 4 10.03 -3.59 -24.31
N GLU A 5 9.87 -4.46 -25.31
CA GLU A 5 10.27 -5.86 -25.25
C GLU A 5 11.77 -6.03 -24.94
N ASP A 6 12.62 -5.22 -25.56
CA ASP A 6 14.07 -5.22 -25.36
C ASP A 6 14.45 -4.87 -23.90
N VAL A 7 13.76 -3.90 -23.31
CA VAL A 7 13.94 -3.52 -21.91
C VAL A 7 13.46 -4.63 -20.98
N HIS A 8 12.28 -5.23 -21.25
CA HIS A 8 11.78 -6.36 -20.47
C HIS A 8 12.76 -7.53 -20.47
N ASN A 9 13.19 -7.97 -21.66
CA ASN A 9 14.08 -9.11 -21.82
C ASN A 9 15.40 -8.89 -21.08
N THR A 10 16.00 -7.70 -21.23
CA THR A 10 17.24 -7.32 -20.53
C THR A 10 17.12 -7.44 -19.00
N LEU A 11 15.98 -7.04 -18.42
CA LEU A 11 15.76 -7.08 -16.97
C LEU A 11 15.32 -8.47 -16.46
N ASN A 12 14.56 -9.21 -17.26
CA ASN A 12 14.02 -10.52 -16.90
C ASN A 12 15.13 -11.59 -16.89
N GLU A 13 15.98 -11.61 -17.92
CA GLU A 13 17.09 -12.55 -18.06
C GLU A 13 18.13 -12.44 -16.93
N ARG A 14 18.35 -11.21 -16.44
CA ARG A 14 19.30 -10.94 -15.34
C ARG A 14 18.73 -11.16 -13.93
N THR A 15 17.45 -11.54 -13.82
CA THR A 15 16.75 -11.71 -12.53
C THR A 15 16.36 -13.16 -12.35
N ASN A 16 15.27 -13.60 -12.99
CA ASN A 16 14.84 -15.00 -13.02
C ASN A 16 13.84 -15.24 -14.16
N ALA A 17 14.34 -15.54 -15.36
CA ALA A 17 13.50 -15.68 -16.55
C ALA A 17 12.51 -16.86 -16.52
N THR A 18 12.65 -17.78 -15.57
CA THR A 18 11.75 -18.95 -15.43
C THR A 18 10.52 -18.67 -14.57
N TRP A 19 10.47 -17.52 -13.89
CA TRP A 19 9.39 -17.14 -12.98
C TRP A 19 8.46 -16.11 -13.63
N PRO A 20 7.18 -16.05 -13.21
CA PRO A 20 6.27 -15.00 -13.67
C PRO A 20 6.72 -13.63 -13.14
N THR A 21 6.73 -12.63 -14.03
CA THR A 21 7.14 -11.26 -13.72
C THR A 21 5.95 -10.29 -13.80
N THR A 22 5.81 -9.40 -12.81
CA THR A 22 4.86 -8.28 -12.83
C THR A 22 5.61 -6.96 -12.63
N TRP A 23 5.58 -6.07 -13.62
CA TRP A 23 6.15 -4.72 -13.49
C TRP A 23 5.15 -3.76 -12.85
N PHE A 24 5.43 -3.36 -11.60
CA PHE A 24 4.54 -2.54 -10.77
C PHE A 24 5.06 -1.11 -10.61
N VAL A 25 4.15 -0.13 -10.61
CA VAL A 25 4.44 1.27 -10.30
C VAL A 25 3.43 1.75 -9.26
N PRO A 26 3.86 2.12 -8.03
CA PRO A 26 2.95 2.65 -7.03
C PRO A 26 2.50 4.07 -7.38
N ARG A 27 1.26 4.43 -7.01
CA ARG A 27 0.83 5.83 -7.01
C ARG A 27 1.60 6.59 -5.92
N LEU A 28 2.26 7.68 -6.31
CA LEU A 28 2.97 8.55 -5.39
C LEU A 28 2.04 9.66 -4.87
N THR A 29 2.28 10.09 -3.64
CA THR A 29 1.56 11.21 -3.00
C THR A 29 2.48 12.40 -2.73
N GLY A 30 3.80 12.22 -2.87
CA GLY A 30 4.80 13.24 -2.50
C GLY A 30 5.03 13.35 -0.98
N GLN A 31 4.43 12.47 -0.18
CA GLN A 31 4.48 12.50 1.28
C GLN A 31 4.82 11.12 1.86
N GLY A 32 5.39 11.10 3.08
CA GLY A 32 5.70 9.86 3.81
C GLY A 32 6.45 8.81 2.99
N ALA A 33 5.98 7.55 3.08
CA ALA A 33 6.52 6.41 2.35
C ALA A 33 6.21 6.39 0.84
N PHE A 34 5.42 7.36 0.34
CA PHE A 34 5.00 7.46 -1.06
C PHE A 34 5.56 8.73 -1.75
N LYS A 35 6.73 9.19 -1.30
CA LYS A 35 7.50 10.28 -1.91
C LYS A 35 8.15 9.87 -3.23
N SER A 36 8.66 8.65 -3.30
CA SER A 36 9.27 8.06 -4.49
C SER A 36 9.01 6.56 -4.57
N VAL A 37 9.25 5.95 -5.73
CA VAL A 37 9.16 4.49 -5.90
C VAL A 37 10.14 3.76 -4.98
N TYR A 38 11.32 4.37 -4.73
CA TYR A 38 12.29 3.85 -3.78
C TYR A 38 11.73 3.83 -2.35
N ASP A 39 11.10 4.92 -1.91
CA ASP A 39 10.55 5.00 -0.55
C ASP A 39 9.47 3.94 -0.32
N VAL A 40 8.66 3.63 -1.33
CA VAL A 40 7.66 2.55 -1.24
C VAL A 40 8.33 1.20 -1.01
N MET A 41 9.41 0.90 -1.74
CA MET A 41 10.16 -0.35 -1.57
C MET A 41 10.88 -0.40 -0.22
N ALA A 42 11.51 0.70 0.20
CA ALA A 42 12.31 0.77 1.42
C ALA A 42 11.47 0.67 2.70
N ASN A 43 10.19 1.07 2.65
CA ASN A 43 9.26 0.97 3.77
C ASN A 43 8.40 -0.30 3.74
N TRP A 44 8.59 -1.18 2.75
CA TRP A 44 7.87 -2.45 2.70
C TRP A 44 8.41 -3.43 3.75
N GLY A 45 7.53 -3.92 4.63
CA GLY A 45 7.94 -4.65 5.84
C GLY A 45 8.32 -6.13 5.66
N ALA A 46 8.36 -6.65 4.44
CA ALA A 46 8.65 -8.07 4.15
C ALA A 46 9.28 -8.25 2.77
N ASN A 47 9.74 -9.47 2.44
CA ASN A 47 10.20 -9.80 1.08
C ASN A 47 9.06 -10.22 0.12
N HIS A 48 7.85 -10.43 0.64
CA HIS A 48 6.66 -10.82 -0.11
C HIS A 48 5.59 -9.72 -0.09
N CYS A 49 4.71 -9.74 -1.09
CA CYS A 49 3.48 -8.96 -1.12
C CYS A 49 2.35 -9.78 -1.76
N VAL A 50 1.13 -9.25 -1.67
CA VAL A 50 -0.04 -9.77 -2.39
C VAL A 50 -0.53 -8.68 -3.33
N ILE A 51 -0.75 -9.03 -4.59
CA ILE A 51 -1.30 -8.13 -5.60
C ILE A 51 -2.76 -8.52 -5.85
N THR A 52 -3.67 -7.58 -5.61
CA THR A 52 -5.11 -7.74 -5.85
C THR A 52 -5.52 -6.89 -7.04
N SER A 53 -6.41 -7.41 -7.89
CA SER A 53 -6.92 -6.66 -9.04
C SER A 53 -7.78 -5.46 -8.60
N GLY A 54 -7.61 -4.32 -9.26
CA GLY A 54 -8.31 -3.08 -8.96
C GLY A 54 -7.69 -2.26 -7.82
N HIS A 55 -8.26 -1.07 -7.54
CA HIS A 55 -7.85 -0.21 -6.43
C HIS A 55 -8.76 -0.44 -5.21
N VAL A 56 -8.50 -1.51 -4.47
CA VAL A 56 -9.32 -1.95 -3.32
C VAL A 56 -8.78 -1.46 -1.96
N GLY A 57 -7.99 -0.38 -1.96
CA GLY A 57 -7.32 0.10 -0.74
C GLY A 57 -8.30 0.58 0.34
N GLY A 58 -9.38 1.26 -0.04
CA GLY A 58 -10.44 1.68 0.89
C GLY A 58 -11.18 0.50 1.52
N ASP A 59 -11.41 -0.57 0.74
CA ASP A 59 -12.02 -1.81 1.23
C ASP A 59 -11.12 -2.49 2.27
N LEU A 60 -9.81 -2.58 1.99
CA LEU A 60 -8.83 -3.15 2.92
C LEU A 60 -8.71 -2.33 4.21
N ILE A 61 -8.73 -0.99 4.12
CA ILE A 61 -8.73 -0.12 5.31
C ILE A 61 -9.99 -0.34 6.14
N SER A 62 -11.16 -0.41 5.50
CA SER A 62 -12.44 -0.66 6.17
C SER A 62 -12.43 -2.01 6.88
N LEU A 63 -11.97 -3.06 6.19
CA LEU A 63 -11.82 -4.41 6.75
C LEU A 63 -10.82 -4.44 7.91
N ALA A 64 -9.66 -3.79 7.77
CA ALA A 64 -8.65 -3.71 8.81
C ALA A 64 -9.20 -3.04 10.08
N ALA A 65 -9.97 -1.95 9.94
CA ALA A 65 -10.63 -1.30 11.07
C ALA A 65 -11.66 -2.21 11.76
N MET A 66 -12.46 -2.98 11.00
CA MET A 66 -13.37 -3.98 11.57
C MET A 66 -12.63 -5.07 12.35
N LEU A 67 -11.40 -5.40 11.94
CA LEU A 67 -10.55 -6.40 12.59
C LEU A 67 -9.58 -5.82 13.62
N ARG A 68 -9.58 -4.48 13.80
CA ARG A 68 -8.70 -3.75 14.74
C ARG A 68 -7.23 -3.99 14.44
N ILE A 69 -6.89 -4.02 13.15
CA ILE A 69 -5.52 -4.11 12.66
C ILE A 69 -5.10 -2.71 12.19
N PRO A 70 -4.12 -2.05 12.83
CA PRO A 70 -3.70 -0.71 12.44
C PRO A 70 -3.01 -0.74 11.07
N VAL A 71 -3.33 0.23 10.22
CA VAL A 71 -2.75 0.34 8.87
C VAL A 71 -1.54 1.26 8.92
N SER A 72 -0.33 0.68 8.90
CA SER A 72 0.93 1.41 9.05
C SER A 72 1.45 2.11 7.77
N MET A 73 0.89 1.80 6.61
CA MET A 73 1.31 2.38 5.32
C MET A 73 0.19 2.25 4.27
N HIS A 74 -0.29 3.36 3.71
CA HIS A 74 -1.20 3.38 2.56
C HIS A 74 -1.09 4.69 1.76
N ASN A 75 -1.51 4.68 0.49
CA ASN A 75 -1.62 5.85 -0.39
C ASN A 75 -3.05 6.11 -0.89
N VAL A 76 -4.04 5.51 -0.21
CA VAL A 76 -5.47 5.75 -0.43
C VAL A 76 -5.79 7.22 -0.12
N ASP A 77 -6.65 7.83 -0.94
CA ASP A 77 -7.12 9.18 -0.70
C ASP A 77 -7.92 9.25 0.61
N SER A 78 -7.73 10.32 1.38
CA SER A 78 -8.45 10.58 2.62
C SER A 78 -9.97 10.46 2.50
N GLN A 79 -10.55 10.81 1.35
CA GLN A 79 -12.00 10.73 1.11
C GLN A 79 -12.54 9.28 1.06
N ASP A 80 -11.67 8.31 0.75
CA ASP A 80 -12.00 6.89 0.65
C ASP A 80 -11.76 6.12 1.96
N ILE A 81 -11.27 6.81 3.00
CA ILE A 81 -11.02 6.20 4.32
C ILE A 81 -12.34 6.10 5.07
N PHE A 82 -12.88 4.89 5.14
CA PHE A 82 -14.11 4.59 5.86
C PHE A 82 -13.84 3.65 7.04
N ARG A 83 -14.16 4.11 8.25
CA ARG A 83 -13.95 3.38 9.51
C ARG A 83 -15.16 3.59 10.44
N PRO A 84 -15.34 2.77 11.49
CA PRO A 84 -16.41 3.01 12.47
C PRO A 84 -16.33 4.41 13.06
N HIS A 85 -17.47 5.06 13.27
CA HIS A 85 -17.55 6.45 13.75
C HIS A 85 -16.73 6.72 15.02
N THR A 86 -16.58 5.72 15.90
CA THR A 86 -15.79 5.82 17.12
C THR A 86 -14.32 6.16 16.89
N TRP A 87 -13.72 5.84 15.73
CA TRP A 87 -12.33 6.22 15.40
C TRP A 87 -12.11 7.73 15.49
N SER A 88 -13.11 8.54 15.12
CA SER A 88 -13.02 10.00 15.16
C SER A 88 -12.82 10.57 16.57
N ALA A 89 -13.24 9.83 17.61
CA ALA A 89 -13.02 10.22 19.01
C ALA A 89 -11.55 10.07 19.45
N PHE A 90 -10.74 9.32 18.69
CA PHE A 90 -9.31 9.09 18.99
C PHE A 90 -8.39 10.11 18.29
N GLY A 91 -8.93 11.14 17.65
CA GLY A 91 -8.20 12.28 17.11
C GLY A 91 -8.42 12.55 15.62
N GLN A 92 -7.90 13.68 15.15
CA GLN A 92 -8.03 14.11 13.75
C GLN A 92 -6.92 13.56 12.83
N ASP A 93 -5.75 13.26 13.40
CA ASP A 93 -4.67 12.59 12.68
C ASP A 93 -5.10 11.16 12.33
N VAL A 94 -5.18 10.85 11.03
CA VAL A 94 -5.81 9.61 10.52
C VAL A 94 -5.02 8.36 10.86
N GLU A 95 -3.70 8.46 10.91
CA GLU A 95 -2.82 7.37 11.33
C GLU A 95 -2.90 7.19 12.85
N GLY A 96 -2.69 8.27 13.60
CA GLY A 96 -2.71 8.22 15.06
C GLY A 96 -4.04 7.78 15.65
N GLN A 97 -5.18 8.19 15.07
CA GLN A 97 -6.49 7.72 15.52
C GLN A 97 -6.65 6.21 15.30
N ASP A 98 -6.05 5.65 14.25
CA ASP A 98 -6.13 4.22 13.94
C ASP A 98 -5.40 3.37 14.98
N TYR A 99 -4.15 3.75 15.29
CA TYR A 99 -3.35 3.08 16.31
C TYR A 99 -4.02 3.15 17.69
N ARG A 100 -4.53 4.32 18.08
CA ARG A 100 -5.19 4.48 19.38
C ARG A 100 -6.51 3.71 19.45
N ALA A 101 -7.31 3.71 18.38
CA ALA A 101 -8.57 2.99 18.34
C ALA A 101 -8.38 1.46 18.30
N CYS A 102 -7.37 0.95 17.59
CA CYS A 102 -7.09 -0.49 17.55
C CYS A 102 -6.53 -1.03 18.88
N GLN A 103 -5.85 -0.19 19.66
CA GLN A 103 -5.26 -0.58 20.95
C GLN A 103 -6.28 -0.62 22.11
N ASN A 104 -7.43 0.04 21.96
CA ASN A 104 -8.47 0.16 22.99
C ASN A 104 -9.50 -0.97 22.94
#